data_AF-A0A934XND9-F1
#
_entry.id   AF-A0A934XND9-F1
#
_cell.length_a   1.000
_cell.length_b   1.000
_cell.length_c   1.000
_cell.angle_alpha   90.00
_cell.angle_beta   90.00
_cell.angle_gamma   90.00
#
_symmetry.space_group_name_H-M   'P 1'
#
loop_
_entity.id
_entity.type
_entity.pdbx_description
1 polymer ?
#
loop_
_entity_poly.entity_id
_entity_poly.type
_entity_poly.pdbx_seq_one_letter_code
_entity_poly.pdbx_strand_id
1 'polypeptide(L)' 'MQTYRAETTIAKDGTLAIKDLPFLIGDKVEIIVRSYKREQKHSPRYPLRGKPIKYTGPCWSVAEAEWEILQ' A
#
# COMPACT_ATOMS: atom_id res chain seq x y z
N MET A 1 17.33 -21.96 11.77
CA MET A 1 17.89 -20.88 10.93
C MET A 1 16.87 -19.76 10.90
N GLN A 2 17.21 -18.56 11.37
CA GLN A 2 16.25 -17.45 11.48
C GLN A 2 16.53 -16.43 10.37
N THR A 3 15.52 -16.14 9.55
CA THR A 3 15.68 -15.29 8.37
C THR A 3 15.06 -13.94 8.63
N TYR A 4 15.86 -12.89 8.54
CA TYR A 4 15.40 -11.51 8.60
C TYR A 4 15.30 -10.95 7.18
N ARG A 5 14.14 -10.38 6.84
CA ARG A 5 13.90 -9.75 5.54
C ARG A 5 13.93 -8.24 5.69
N ALA A 6 14.92 -7.59 5.10
CA ALA A 6 14.96 -6.14 4.93
C ALA A 6 14.71 -5.80 3.44
N GLU A 7 13.78 -4.90 3.18
CA GLU A 7 13.57 -4.33 1.84
C GLU A 7 14.24 -2.97 1.78
N THR A 8 15.15 -2.77 0.83
CA THR A 8 15.82 -1.49 0.60
C THR A 8 16.05 -1.29 -0.90
N THR A 9 16.23 -0.04 -1.30
CA THR A 9 16.50 0.33 -2.70
C THR A 9 17.98 0.59 -2.85
N ILE A 10 18.57 0.06 -3.93
CA ILE A 10 19.97 0.33 -4.28
C ILE A 10 20.12 1.83 -4.57
N ALA A 11 21.10 2.47 -3.94
CA ALA A 11 21.40 3.89 -4.17
C ALA A 11 21.97 4.10 -5.59
N LYS A 12 21.98 5.35 -6.07
CA LYS A 12 22.39 5.68 -7.45
C LYS A 12 23.82 5.26 -7.79
N ASP A 13 24.67 5.20 -6.77
CA ASP A 13 26.07 4.77 -6.83
C ASP A 13 26.24 3.24 -6.81
N GLY A 14 25.15 2.48 -6.73
CA GLY A 14 25.18 1.02 -6.64
C GLY A 14 25.38 0.49 -5.22
N THR A 15 25.43 1.35 -4.20
CA THR A 15 25.65 0.93 -2.81
C THR A 15 24.35 0.46 -2.16
N LEU A 16 24.43 -0.65 -1.42
CA LEU A 16 23.34 -1.19 -0.59
C LEU A 16 23.71 -1.03 0.88
N ALA A 17 23.07 -0.09 1.59
CA ALA A 17 23.25 0.06 3.04
C ALA A 17 22.07 -0.54 3.79
N ILE A 18 22.34 -1.53 4.64
CA ILE A 18 21.36 -2.12 5.56
C ILE A 18 21.71 -1.61 6.97
N LYS A 19 20.76 -0.95 7.63
CA LYS A 19 20.92 -0.39 8.98
C LYS A 19 20.08 -1.16 9.98
N ASP A 20 20.46 -1.08 11.25
CA ASP A 20 19.71 -1.59 12.40
C ASP A 20 19.35 -3.08 12.33
N LEU A 21 20.31 -3.90 11.86
CA LEU A 21 20.15 -5.34 11.89
C LEU A 21 20.14 -5.86 13.34
N PRO A 22 19.24 -6.79 13.70
CA PRO A 22 19.10 -7.33 15.06
C PRO A 22 20.16 -8.42 15.35
N PHE A 23 21.43 -8.15 15.04
CA PHE A 23 22.56 -9.03 15.30
C PHE A 23 23.56 -8.37 16.25
N LEU A 24 24.25 -9.19 17.02
CA LEU A 24 25.27 -8.73 17.95
C LEU A 24 26.62 -8.61 17.24
N ILE A 25 27.54 -7.87 17.87
CA ILE A 25 28.91 -7.76 17.40
C ILE A 25 29.55 -9.16 17.42
N GLY A 26 30.11 -9.57 16.28
CA GLY A 26 30.76 -10.87 16.13
C GLY A 26 29.86 -11.97 15.55
N ASP A 27 28.57 -11.72 15.37
CA ASP A 27 27.68 -12.69 14.74
C ASP A 27 28.02 -12.87 13.26
N LYS A 28 28.14 -14.13 12.83
CA LYS A 28 28.33 -14.48 11.42
C LYS A 28 26.98 -14.49 10.73
N VAL A 29 26.80 -13.59 9.77
CA VAL A 29 25.56 -13.45 9.00
C VAL A 29 25.76 -13.80 7.54
N GLU A 30 24.74 -14.40 6.92
CA GLU A 30 24.66 -14.66 5.49
C GLU A 30 23.68 -13.66 4.85
N ILE A 31 24.09 -13.02 3.76
CA ILE A 31 23.26 -12.04 3.04
C ILE A 31 22.89 -12.62 1.68
N ILE A 32 21.59 -12.76 1.41
CA ILE A 32 21.06 -13.21 0.13
C ILE A 32 20.34 -12.04 -0.54
N VAL A 33 20.92 -11.54 -1.63
CA VAL A 33 20.33 -10.45 -2.43
C VAL A 33 19.53 -11.06 -3.59
N ARG A 34 18.24 -10.74 -3.66
CA ARG A 34 17.37 -11.14 -4.78
C ARG A 34 16.84 -9.88 -5.46
N SER A 35 16.88 -9.85 -6.79
CA SER A 35 16.23 -8.78 -7.54
C SER A 35 14.72 -8.91 -7.36
N TYR A 36 14.11 -7.90 -6.75
CA TYR A 36 12.66 -7.79 -6.71
C TYR A 36 12.23 -6.93 -7.90
N LYS A 37 11.69 -7.56 -8.94
CA LYS A 37 10.82 -6.81 -9.85
C LYS A 37 9.64 -6.39 -9.00
N ARG A 38 9.58 -5.12 -8.60
CA ARG A 38 8.34 -4.54 -8.11
C ARG A 38 7.36 -4.74 -9.25
N GLU A 39 6.47 -5.73 -9.11
CA GLU A 39 5.24 -5.71 -9.87
C GLU A 39 4.67 -4.34 -9.54
N GLN A 40 4.76 -3.43 -10.51
CA GLN A 40 3.97 -2.23 -10.44
C GLN A 40 2.57 -2.79 -10.39
N LYS A 41 1.97 -2.81 -9.19
CA LYS A 41 0.54 -2.98 -9.03
C LYS A 41 -0.02 -1.81 -9.81
N HIS A 42 -0.20 -2.01 -11.12
CA HIS A 42 -1.03 -1.20 -11.99
C HIS A 42 -2.45 -1.47 -11.51
N SER A 43 -2.75 -1.05 -10.28
CA SER A 43 -4.10 -0.63 -9.96
C SER A 43 -4.40 0.43 -11.02
N PRO A 44 -5.38 0.20 -11.90
CA PRO A 44 -5.67 1.15 -12.95
C PRO A 44 -5.93 2.49 -12.26
N ARG A 45 -5.22 3.54 -12.68
CA ARG A 45 -5.27 4.88 -12.06
C ARG A 45 -6.70 5.41 -11.91
N TYR A 46 -7.63 4.88 -12.70
CA TYR A 46 -9.06 5.11 -12.60
C TYR A 46 -9.84 3.80 -12.83
N PRO A 47 -10.09 2.99 -11.78
CA PRO A 47 -10.74 1.68 -11.93
C PRO A 47 -12.20 1.76 -12.40
N LEU A 48 -12.81 2.94 -12.27
CA LEU A 48 -14.20 3.23 -12.62
C LEU A 48 -14.35 4.02 -13.94
N ARG A 49 -13.25 4.47 -14.57
CA ARG A 49 -13.32 5.24 -15.82
C ARG A 49 -13.92 4.39 -16.93
N GLY A 50 -14.98 4.89 -17.58
CA GLY A 50 -15.69 4.17 -18.64
C GLY A 50 -16.65 3.09 -18.15
N LYS A 51 -16.77 2.87 -16.83
CA LYS A 51 -17.78 1.97 -16.26
C LYS A 51 -19.04 2.76 -15.93
N PRO A 52 -20.23 2.33 -16.38
CA PRO A 52 -21.48 2.95 -15.97
C PRO A 52 -21.70 2.73 -14.47
N ILE A 53 -21.88 3.81 -13.71
CA ILE A 53 -22.17 3.76 -12.28
C ILE A 53 -23.68 3.97 -12.12
N LYS A 54 -24.35 3.02 -11.46
CA LYS A 54 -25.77 3.10 -11.15
C LYS A 54 -25.94 3.49 -9.68
N TYR A 55 -26.56 4.64 -9.43
CA TYR A 55 -26.98 5.03 -8.09
C TYR A 55 -28.33 4.39 -7.79
N THR A 56 -28.42 3.61 -6.72
CA THR A 56 -29.68 3.09 -6.20
C THR A 56 -30.25 4.09 -5.21
N GLY A 57 -31.34 4.78 -5.58
CA GLY A 57 -32.01 5.74 -4.70
C GLY A 57 -31.18 6.99 -4.38
N PRO A 58 -30.66 7.73 -5.39
CA PRO A 58 -29.77 8.87 -5.14
C PRO A 58 -30.40 10.00 -4.33
N CYS A 59 -31.72 10.14 -4.42
CA CYS A 59 -32.51 11.15 -3.74
C CYS A 59 -33.73 10.49 -3.09
N TRP A 60 -33.53 9.42 -2.30
CA TRP A 60 -34.62 8.99 -1.42
C TRP A 60 -35.12 10.20 -0.63
N SER A 61 -36.44 10.35 -0.61
CA SER A 61 -37.10 11.47 0.05
C SER A 61 -36.73 11.46 1.53
N VAL A 62 -36.22 12.59 2.01
CA VAL A 62 -36.15 12.88 3.44
C VAL A 62 -37.57 12.82 3.98
N ALA A 63 -37.81 12.04 5.03
CA ALA A 63 -39.15 11.91 5.61
C ALA A 63 -39.66 13.28 6.05
N GLU A 64 -40.96 13.56 5.91
CA GLU A 64 -41.55 14.85 6.31
C GLU A 64 -41.22 15.21 7.78
N ALA A 65 -41.11 14.18 8.65
CA ALA A 65 -40.74 14.33 10.05
C ALA A 65 -39.29 14.81 10.29
N GLU A 66 -38.42 14.77 9.28
CA GLU A 66 -37.02 15.21 9.38
C GLU A 66 -36.83 16.67 8.92
N TRP A 67 -37.91 17.35 8.49
CA TRP A 67 -37.87 18.78 8.20
C TRP A 67 -38.08 19.58 9.50
N GLU A 68 -37.02 20.24 9.98
CA GLU A 68 -37.08 21.14 11.15
C GLU A 68 -38.11 22.27 10.99
N ILE A 69 -38.47 22.64 9.76
CA ILE A 69 -39.45 23.69 9.45
C ILE A 69 -40.89 23.25 9.82
N LEU A 70 -41.15 21.95 9.95
CA LEU A 70 -42.46 21.38 10.28
C LEU A 70 -42.60 21.03 11.78
N GLN A 71 -41.60 21.32 12.60
CA GLN A 71 -41.62 21.20 14.08
C GLN A 71 -42.04 22.51 14.74
#